data_AF-B2L4B3-F1
#
_entry.id   AF-B2L4B3-F1
#
_cell.length_a   1.000
_cell.length_b   1.000
_cell.length_c   1.000
_cell.angle_alpha   90.00
_cell.angle_beta   90.00
_cell.angle_gamma   90.00
#
_symmetry.space_group_name_H-M   'P 1'
#
loop_
_entity.id
_entity.type
_entity.pdbx_description
1 polymer ?
#
loop_
_entity_poly.entity_id
_entity_poly.type
_entity_poly.pdbx_seq_one_letter_code
_entity_poly.pdbx_strand_id
1 'polypeptide(L)'
;MSKEKSKFEDMAKADKVRYEREMKTYIPPKGETKKKFKDPNAPKRPPSAFFLFCSDFRPKIKGEYPGSTIGDIAKKLGEMWNNTATDDKLPYERK
;
A
#
# COMPACT_ATOMS: atom_id res chain seq x y z
N MET A 1 39.28 -12.22 20.52
CA MET A 1 38.73 -10.99 19.90
C MET A 1 37.76 -11.26 18.74
N SER A 2 38.09 -11.97 17.64
CA SER A 2 37.14 -12.14 16.50
C SER A 2 36.01 -13.16 16.73
N LYS A 3 36.23 -14.24 17.48
CA LYS A 3 35.21 -15.29 17.70
C LYS A 3 34.05 -14.85 18.58
N GLU A 4 34.29 -13.95 19.53
CA GLU A 4 33.25 -13.43 20.42
C GLU A 4 32.32 -12.45 19.71
N LYS A 5 32.86 -11.53 18.89
CA LYS A 5 32.04 -10.62 18.07
C LYS A 5 31.14 -11.36 17.09
N SER A 6 31.64 -12.42 16.46
CA SER A 6 30.85 -13.25 15.52
C SER A 6 29.58 -13.82 16.19
N LYS A 7 29.70 -14.32 17.42
CA LYS A 7 28.54 -14.88 18.16
C LYS A 7 27.45 -13.82 18.41
N PHE A 8 27.84 -12.60 18.75
CA PHE A 8 26.90 -11.51 18.98
C PHE A 8 26.29 -10.99 17.66
N GLU A 9 27.06 -10.96 16.57
CA GLU A 9 26.55 -10.59 15.25
C GLU A 9 25.52 -11.59 14.73
N ASP A 10 25.76 -12.89 14.91
CA ASP A 10 24.82 -13.93 14.47
C ASP A 10 23.52 -13.90 15.30
N MET A 11 23.64 -13.66 16.61
CA MET A 11 22.48 -13.46 17.49
C MET A 11 21.66 -12.22 17.10
N ALA A 12 22.33 -11.10 16.78
CA ALA A 12 21.68 -9.88 16.32
C ALA A 12 20.94 -10.06 14.98
N LYS A 13 21.52 -10.83 14.05
CA LYS A 13 20.86 -11.17 12.77
C LYS A 13 19.62 -12.03 13.01
N ALA A 14 19.71 -13.03 13.88
CA ALA A 14 18.57 -13.90 14.20
C ALA A 14 17.42 -13.11 14.85
N ASP A 15 17.74 -12.20 15.78
CA ASP A 15 16.75 -11.33 16.43
C ASP A 15 16.08 -10.37 15.43
N LYS A 16 16.87 -9.78 14.52
CA LYS A 16 16.36 -8.94 13.44
C LYS A 16 15.37 -9.68 12.54
N VAL A 17 15.67 -10.94 12.19
CA VAL A 17 14.77 -11.76 11.36
C VAL A 17 13.48 -12.10 12.11
N ARG A 18 13.55 -12.39 13.43
CA ARG A 18 12.35 -12.59 14.26
C ARG A 18 11.49 -11.33 14.25
N TYR A 19 12.09 -10.18 14.53
CA TYR A 19 11.41 -8.89 14.56
C TYR A 19 10.73 -8.55 13.22
N GLU A 20 11.42 -8.73 12.10
CA GLU A 20 10.84 -8.50 10.77
C GLU A 20 9.65 -9.43 10.49
N ARG A 21 9.69 -10.68 10.98
CA ARG A 21 8.58 -11.63 10.85
C ARG A 21 7.37 -11.20 11.67
N GLU A 22 7.57 -10.80 12.93
CA GLU A 22 6.52 -10.30 13.82
C GLU A 22 5.90 -9.02 13.26
N MET A 23 6.74 -8.10 12.75
CA MET A 23 6.28 -6.85 12.14
C MET A 23 5.51 -7.06 10.83
N LYS A 24 5.76 -8.15 10.09
CA LYS A 24 4.98 -8.48 8.88
C LYS A 24 3.53 -8.84 9.22
N THR A 25 3.30 -9.46 10.37
CA THR A 25 1.96 -9.80 10.87
C THR A 25 1.31 -8.69 11.69
N TYR A 26 2.12 -7.75 12.18
CA TYR A 26 1.64 -6.61 12.95
C TYR A 26 0.95 -5.58 12.05
N ILE A 27 -0.31 -5.28 12.35
CA ILE A 27 -1.07 -4.21 11.72
C ILE A 27 -1.06 -3.02 12.69
N PRO A 28 -0.21 -1.99 12.47
CA PRO A 28 -0.17 -0.83 13.36
C PRO A 28 -1.51 -0.08 13.32
N PRO A 29 -1.91 0.57 14.43
CA PRO A 29 -3.10 1.40 14.46
C PRO A 29 -3.03 2.53 13.42
N LYS A 30 -4.20 2.89 12.89
CA LYS A 30 -4.37 3.87 11.81
C LYS A 30 -3.82 5.25 12.25
N GLY A 31 -2.62 5.61 11.78
CA GLY A 31 -2.03 6.94 12.03
C GLY A 31 -0.53 6.96 12.30
N GLU A 32 0.08 5.81 12.60
CA GLU A 32 1.49 5.76 13.03
C GLU A 32 2.52 5.69 11.89
N THR A 33 2.06 5.62 10.64
CA THR A 33 2.99 5.67 9.51
C THR A 33 3.48 7.09 9.29
N LYS A 34 4.72 7.36 9.71
CA LYS A 34 5.42 8.61 9.37
C LYS A 34 5.37 8.80 7.85
N LYS A 35 4.64 9.83 7.39
CA LYS A 35 4.57 10.17 5.97
C LYS A 35 6.00 10.41 5.47
N LYS A 36 6.48 9.57 4.55
CA LYS A 36 7.77 9.80 3.89
C LYS A 36 7.70 11.15 3.18
N PHE A 37 8.65 12.04 3.47
CA PHE A 37 8.80 13.31 2.78
C PHE A 37 8.91 13.05 1.27
N LYS A 38 8.12 13.78 0.48
CA LYS A 38 8.14 13.65 -0.97
C LYS A 38 9.28 14.52 -1.48
N ASP A 39 10.33 13.90 -1.98
CA ASP A 39 11.42 14.61 -2.65
C ASP A 39 10.87 15.27 -3.93
N PRO A 40 11.02 16.60 -4.11
CA PRO A 40 10.56 17.31 -5.31
C PRO A 40 11.24 16.88 -6.61
N ASN A 41 12.47 16.35 -6.54
CA ASN A 41 13.26 15.93 -7.70
C ASN A 41 13.10 14.43 -8.01
N ALA A 42 12.41 13.66 -7.16
CA ALA A 42 12.19 12.25 -7.41
C ALA A 42 11.14 12.03 -8.54
N PRO A 43 11.31 11.00 -9.37
CA PRO A 43 10.32 10.65 -10.38
C PRO A 43 8.98 10.33 -9.71
N LYS A 44 7.89 10.76 -10.35
CA LYS A 44 6.53 10.48 -9.87
C LYS A 44 6.33 8.96 -9.83
N ARG A 45 5.92 8.45 -8.66
CA ARG A 45 5.68 7.01 -8.50
C ARG A 45 4.60 6.53 -9.47
N PRO A 46 4.75 5.33 -10.04
CA PRO A 46 3.69 4.75 -10.85
C PRO A 46 2.40 4.64 -10.02
N PRO A 47 1.24 4.87 -10.64
CA PRO A 47 -0.04 4.67 -9.96
C PRO A 47 -0.18 3.20 -9.54
N SER A 48 -0.65 2.96 -8.33
CA SER A 48 -1.00 1.60 -7.87
C SER A 48 -2.23 1.09 -8.64
N ALA A 49 -2.42 -0.23 -8.66
CA ALA A 49 -3.59 -0.91 -9.24
C ALA A 49 -4.92 -0.24 -8.86
N PHE A 50 -5.08 0.14 -7.59
CA PHE A 50 -6.27 0.86 -7.11
C PHE A 50 -6.47 2.22 -7.79
N PHE A 51 -5.39 2.97 -8.03
CA PHE A 51 -5.46 4.26 -8.71
C PHE A 51 -5.79 4.11 -10.19
N LEU A 52 -5.29 3.05 -10.84
CA LEU A 52 -5.65 2.73 -12.23
C LEU A 52 -7.14 2.39 -12.32
N PHE A 53 -7.64 1.51 -11.45
CA PHE A 53 -9.06 1.20 -11.34
C PHE A 53 -9.92 2.45 -11.09
N CYS A 54 -9.52 3.30 -10.13
CA CYS A 54 -10.23 4.55 -9.86
C CYS A 54 -10.26 5.48 -11.07
N SER A 55 -9.18 5.55 -11.85
CA SER A 55 -9.12 6.38 -13.05
C SER A 55 -10.17 5.95 -14.09
N ASP A 56 -10.35 4.64 -14.28
CA ASP A 56 -11.27 4.09 -15.28
C ASP A 56 -12.74 4.14 -14.82
N PHE A 57 -12.99 3.94 -13.52
CA PHE A 57 -14.35 3.87 -12.98
C PHE A 57 -14.90 5.22 -12.49
N ARG A 58 -14.05 6.19 -12.15
CA ARG A 58 -14.48 7.54 -11.77
C ARG A 58 -15.36 8.24 -12.83
N PRO A 59 -15.04 8.23 -14.14
CA PRO A 59 -15.93 8.84 -15.13
C PRO A 59 -17.27 8.11 -15.25
N LYS A 60 -17.30 6.77 -15.08
CA LYS A 60 -18.53 5.97 -15.12
C LYS A 60 -19.47 6.35 -13.98
N ILE A 61 -18.96 6.35 -12.75
CA ILE A 61 -19.74 6.70 -11.56
C ILE A 61 -20.15 8.17 -11.58
N LYS A 62 -19.30 9.06 -12.08
CA LYS A 62 -19.66 10.48 -12.24
C LYS A 62 -20.82 10.66 -13.24
N GLY A 63 -20.89 9.83 -14.28
CA GLY A 63 -22.00 9.84 -15.24
C GLY A 63 -23.30 9.32 -14.63
N GLU A 64 -23.24 8.25 -13.83
CA GLU A 64 -24.41 7.71 -13.12
C GLU A 64 -24.90 8.61 -11.97
N TYR A 65 -23.96 9.31 -11.32
CA TYR A 65 -24.23 10.16 -10.16
C TYR A 65 -23.65 11.57 -10.38
N PRO A 66 -24.25 12.39 -11.26
CA PRO A 66 -23.73 13.70 -11.62
C PRO A 66 -23.75 14.75 -10.48
N GLY A 67 -24.33 14.42 -9.32
CA GLY A 67 -24.36 15.27 -8.12
C GLY A 67 -23.49 14.80 -6.94
N SER A 68 -22.85 13.63 -7.03
CA SER A 68 -22.02 13.12 -5.93
C SER A 68 -20.69 13.88 -5.84
N THR A 69 -20.23 14.13 -4.61
CA THR A 69 -18.94 14.77 -4.41
C THR A 69 -17.81 13.83 -4.82
N ILE A 70 -16.64 14.39 -5.16
CA ILE A 70 -15.44 13.60 -5.46
C ILE A 70 -15.10 12.66 -4.29
N GLY A 71 -15.37 13.09 -3.05
CA GLY A 71 -15.18 12.26 -1.85
C GLY A 71 -16.11 11.06 -1.79
N ASP A 72 -17.38 11.22 -2.15
CA ASP A 72 -18.36 10.13 -2.14
C ASP A 72 -18.08 9.11 -3.25
N ILE A 73 -17.69 9.61 -4.43
CA ILE A 73 -17.24 8.75 -5.55
C ILE A 73 -16.00 7.95 -5.12
N ALA A 74 -15.04 8.59 -4.43
CA ALA A 74 -13.85 7.91 -3.94
C ALA A 74 -14.15 6.85 -2.87
N LYS A 75 -15.10 7.11 -1.96
CA LYS A 75 -15.57 6.12 -0.97
C LYS A 75 -16.19 4.90 -1.67
N LYS A 76 -17.10 5.13 -2.61
CA LYS A 76 -17.77 4.06 -3.38
C LYS A 76 -16.77 3.23 -4.20
N LEU A 77 -15.79 3.88 -4.83
CA LEU A 77 -14.69 3.21 -5.52
C LEU A 77 -13.84 2.36 -4.57
N GLY A 78 -13.56 2.85 -3.36
CA GLY A 78 -12.82 2.10 -2.34
C GLY A 78 -13.56 0.85 -1.87
N GLU A 79 -14.87 0.94 -1.66
CA GLU A 79 -15.72 -0.20 -1.33
C GLU A 79 -15.79 -1.20 -2.49
N MET A 80 -15.98 -0.71 -3.72
CA MET A 80 -16.01 -1.54 -4.91
C MET A 80 -14.69 -2.25 -5.15
N TRP A 81 -13.56 -1.59 -4.88
CA TRP A 81 -12.22 -2.19 -4.93
C TRP A 81 -12.03 -3.25 -3.85
N ASN A 82 -12.46 -3.02 -2.61
CA ASN A 82 -12.38 -4.05 -1.57
C ASN A 82 -13.23 -5.28 -1.92
N ASN A 83 -14.38 -5.08 -2.55
CA ASN A 83 -15.29 -6.14 -2.96
C ASN A 83 -14.94 -6.81 -4.30
N THR A 84 -14.08 -6.21 -5.14
CA THR A 84 -13.69 -6.84 -6.42
C THR A 84 -12.80 -8.04 -6.16
N ALA A 85 -13.00 -9.11 -6.93
CA ALA A 85 -12.20 -10.32 -6.85
C ALA A 85 -10.73 -10.02 -7.18
N THR A 86 -9.82 -10.84 -6.66
CA THR A 86 -8.40 -10.76 -7.01
C THR A 86 -8.16 -10.86 -8.51
N ASP A 87 -8.99 -11.62 -9.23
CA ASP A 87 -8.89 -11.81 -10.68
C ASP A 87 -9.05 -10.50 -11.47
N ASP A 88 -10.05 -9.69 -11.11
CA ASP A 88 -10.28 -8.38 -11.71
C ASP A 88 -9.18 -7.37 -11.35
N LYS A 89 -8.45 -7.60 -10.25
CA LYS A 89 -7.34 -6.76 -9.81
C LYS A 89 -6.02 -7.10 -10.50
N LEU A 90 -5.83 -8.36 -10.92
CA LEU A 90 -4.62 -8.83 -11.63
C LEU A 90 -4.22 -7.96 -12.82
N PRO A 91 -5.11 -7.58 -13.75
CA PRO A 91 -4.73 -6.74 -14.89
C PRO A 91 -4.30 -5.33 -14.44
N TYR A 92 -4.78 -4.84 -13.30
CA TYR A 92 -4.37 -3.55 -12.73
C TYR A 92 -3.10 -3.65 -11.90
N GLU A 93 -2.80 -4.80 -11.29
CA GLU A 93 -1.54 -5.04 -10.55
C GLU A 93 -0.35 -5.28 -11.46
N ARG A 94 -0.58 -5.78 -12.69
CA ARG A 94 0.48 -6.09 -13.67
C ARG A 94 0.76 -4.94 -14.66
N LYS A 95 0.00 -3.85 -14.60
CA LYS A 95 0.06 -2.69 -15.52
C LYS A 95 0.92 -1.56 -14.96
#